data_AF-A0A357ND09-F1
#
_entry.id   AF-A0A357ND09-F1
#
_cell.length_a   1.000
_cell.length_b   1.000
_cell.length_c   1.000
_cell.angle_alpha   90.00
_cell.angle_beta   90.00
_cell.angle_gamma   90.00
#
_symmetry.space_group_name_H-M   'P 1'
#
loop_
_entity.id
_entity.type
_entity.pdbx_description
1 polymer ?
#
loop_
_entity_poly.entity_id
_entity_poly.type
_entity_poly.pdbx_seq_one_letter_code
_entity_poly.pdbx_strand_id
1 'polypeptide(L)'
;MRLTKLWVIFCAFILFSLTATAAQVGDSARQPDKTPGIAAKPAKITVTAPQGGQVLRSGDQATIAWKYSGEIGGLLYIRLIH
;
A
#
# COMPACT_ATOMS: atom_id res chain seq x y z
N MET A 1 35.47 -3.90 -64.02
CA MET A 1 36.00 -3.31 -62.77
C MET A 1 34.90 -2.65 -61.91
N ARG A 2 33.73 -3.29 -61.73
CA ARG A 2 32.67 -2.78 -60.83
C ARG A 2 32.04 -3.84 -59.90
N LEU A 3 32.49 -5.10 -59.98
CA LEU A 3 32.07 -6.16 -59.04
C LEU A 3 33.02 -6.32 -57.84
N THR A 4 34.34 -6.18 -58.02
CA THR A 4 35.33 -6.26 -56.92
C THR A 4 35.15 -5.15 -55.88
N LYS A 5 34.73 -3.96 -56.32
CA LYS A 5 34.46 -2.81 -55.44
C LYS A 5 33.16 -2.99 -54.64
N LEU A 6 32.15 -3.66 -55.19
CA LEU A 6 30.88 -3.89 -54.52
C LEU A 6 31.00 -4.98 -53.42
N TRP A 7 31.82 -6.00 -53.67
CA TRP A 7 32.08 -7.08 -52.72
C TRP A 7 32.85 -6.60 -51.48
N VAL A 8 33.80 -5.67 -51.66
CA VAL A 8 34.56 -5.06 -50.55
C VAL A 8 33.67 -4.16 -49.68
N ILE A 9 32.74 -3.41 -50.29
CA ILE A 9 31.77 -2.57 -49.54
C ILE A 9 30.80 -3.44 -48.75
N PHE A 10 30.38 -4.58 -49.30
CA PHE A 10 29.54 -5.56 -48.60
C PHE A 10 30.27 -6.17 -47.39
N CYS A 11 31.55 -6.54 -47.52
CA CYS A 11 32.38 -6.99 -46.40
C CYS A 11 32.60 -5.90 -45.33
N ALA A 12 32.81 -4.65 -45.74
CA ALA A 12 33.00 -3.53 -44.81
C ALA A 12 31.71 -3.21 -44.03
N PHE A 13 30.54 -3.37 -44.66
CA PHE A 13 29.23 -3.17 -44.01
C PHE A 13 28.92 -4.26 -42.97
N ILE A 14 29.35 -5.50 -43.24
CA ILE A 14 29.26 -6.63 -42.29
C ILE A 14 30.16 -6.38 -41.07
N LEU A 15 31.36 -5.81 -41.25
CA LEU A 15 32.25 -5.43 -40.15
C LEU A 15 31.72 -4.24 -39.34
N PHE A 16 31.04 -3.28 -39.97
CA PHE A 16 30.48 -2.09 -39.30
C PHE A 16 29.17 -2.36 -38.55
N SER A 17 28.43 -3.43 -38.89
CA SER A 17 27.18 -3.80 -38.21
C SER A 17 27.39 -4.49 -36.85
N LEU A 18 28.64 -4.75 -36.44
CA LEU A 18 28.94 -5.49 -35.21
C LEU A 18 28.87 -4.63 -33.93
N THR A 19 28.18 -3.50 -33.95
CA THR A 19 27.96 -2.70 -32.74
C THR A 19 26.70 -3.15 -32.01
N ALA A 20 26.95 -3.90 -30.94
CA ALA A 20 26.22 -3.96 -29.67
C ALA A 20 24.83 -4.59 -29.64
N THR A 21 24.76 -5.74 -28.98
CA THR A 21 23.88 -5.90 -27.82
C THR A 21 24.65 -6.67 -26.77
N ALA A 22 25.18 -5.96 -25.77
CA ALA A 22 25.48 -6.62 -24.52
C ALA A 22 24.13 -7.04 -23.94
N ALA A 23 23.80 -8.33 -24.04
CA ALA A 23 22.71 -8.90 -23.27
C ALA A 23 23.06 -8.67 -21.80
N GLN A 24 22.49 -7.63 -21.20
CA GLN A 24 22.48 -7.50 -19.76
C GLN A 24 21.69 -8.72 -19.27
N VAL A 25 22.38 -9.73 -18.77
CA VAL A 25 21.77 -10.68 -17.83
C VAL A 25 21.47 -9.83 -16.60
N GLY A 26 20.33 -9.15 -16.65
CA GLY A 26 19.76 -8.53 -15.48
C GLY A 26 19.36 -9.66 -14.58
N ASP A 27 20.19 -9.96 -13.58
CA ASP A 27 19.67 -10.57 -12.36
C ASP A 27 18.57 -9.63 -11.89
N SER A 28 17.34 -10.02 -12.23
CA SER A 28 16.14 -9.34 -11.78
C SER A 28 16.11 -9.59 -10.30
N ALA A 29 16.82 -8.73 -9.57
CA ALA A 29 16.80 -8.68 -8.13
C ALA A 29 15.32 -8.73 -7.77
N ARG A 30 14.93 -9.83 -7.13
CA ARG A 30 13.57 -10.07 -6.67
C ARG A 30 13.13 -8.81 -5.94
N GLN A 31 12.29 -8.01 -6.59
CA GLN A 31 11.70 -6.85 -5.95
C GLN A 31 10.94 -7.41 -4.74
N PRO A 32 11.22 -6.96 -3.51
CA PRO A 32 10.40 -7.36 -2.38
C PRO A 32 8.97 -7.01 -2.75
N ASP A 33 8.10 -8.01 -2.70
CA ASP A 33 6.69 -7.88 -3.03
C ASP A 33 6.15 -6.66 -2.29
N LYS A 34 5.86 -5.59 -3.04
CA LYS A 34 5.23 -4.38 -2.49
C LYS A 34 3.73 -4.60 -2.38
N THR A 35 3.29 -5.79 -1.95
CA THR A 35 1.95 -5.95 -1.42
C THR A 35 1.86 -4.99 -0.24
N PRO A 36 1.08 -3.89 -0.33
CA PRO A 36 0.85 -3.05 0.82
C PRO A 36 0.19 -3.97 1.84
N GLY A 37 0.90 -4.25 2.94
CA GLY A 37 0.32 -4.97 4.05
C GLY A 37 -1.00 -4.27 4.36
N ILE A 38 -2.10 -5.03 4.27
CA ILE A 38 -3.44 -4.53 4.55
C ILE A 38 -3.47 -4.25 6.04
N ALA A 39 -2.92 -3.11 6.45
CA ALA A 39 -2.89 -2.68 7.83
C ALA A 39 -4.33 -2.31 8.16
N ALA A 40 -5.05 -3.24 8.79
CA ALA A 40 -6.38 -2.98 9.29
C ALA A 40 -6.30 -1.77 10.23
N LYS A 41 -7.10 -0.74 9.95
CA LYS A 41 -7.17 0.44 10.80
C LYS A 41 -7.61 0.00 12.20
N PRO A 42 -6.90 0.39 13.28
CA PRO A 42 -7.28 -0.03 14.62
C PRO A 42 -8.69 0.44 14.94
N ALA A 43 -9.46 -0.48 15.52
CA ALA A 43 -10.77 -0.18 16.07
C ALA A 43 -10.63 0.77 17.27
N LYS A 44 -11.51 1.76 17.35
CA LYS A 44 -11.53 2.73 18.46
C LYS A 44 -12.97 3.03 18.85
N ILE A 45 -13.24 3.06 20.15
CA ILE A 45 -14.50 3.50 20.74
C ILE A 45 -14.20 4.66 21.68
N THR A 46 -15.04 5.70 21.67
CA THR A 46 -14.88 6.88 22.52
C THR A 46 -16.24 7.34 23.01
N VAL A 47 -16.43 7.38 24.32
CA VAL A 47 -17.64 7.94 24.95
C VAL A 47 -17.59 9.46 24.81
N THR A 48 -18.65 10.05 24.27
CA THR A 48 -18.78 11.50 24.05
C THR A 48 -19.78 12.15 25.00
N ALA A 49 -20.67 11.37 25.62
CA ALA A 49 -21.53 11.80 26.71
C ALA A 49 -21.83 10.62 27.66
N PRO A 50 -21.89 10.86 28.98
CA PRO A 50 -21.61 12.13 29.65
C PRO A 50 -20.13 12.53 29.54
N GLN A 51 -19.84 13.83 29.63
CA GLN A 51 -18.45 14.30 29.73
C GLN A 51 -17.88 13.94 31.10
N GLY A 52 -16.56 13.73 31.18
CA GLY A 52 -15.89 13.48 32.45
C GLY A 52 -16.24 14.56 33.48
N GLY A 53 -16.68 14.15 34.66
CA GLY A 53 -17.10 15.05 35.74
C GLY A 53 -18.59 15.43 35.73
N GLN A 54 -19.37 15.04 34.71
CA GLN A 54 -20.82 15.16 34.79
C GLN A 54 -21.38 14.12 35.78
N VAL A 55 -22.17 14.61 36.73
CA VAL A 55 -22.86 13.76 37.70
C VAL A 55 -24.17 13.30 37.09
N LEU A 56 -24.30 11.99 36.88
CA LEU A 56 -25.58 11.37 36.56
C LEU A 56 -26.31 11.08 37.87
N ARG A 57 -27.50 11.65 38.06
CA ARG A 57 -28.30 11.42 39.26
C ARG A 57 -29.22 10.22 39.03
N SER A 58 -29.35 9.38 40.05
CA SER A 58 -30.31 8.27 40.01
C SER A 58 -31.73 8.82 39.83
N GLY A 59 -32.47 8.23 38.90
CA GLY A 59 -33.82 8.64 38.53
C GLY A 59 -33.90 9.59 37.35
N ASP A 60 -32.80 10.24 36.95
CA ASP A 60 -32.77 11.11 35.78
C ASP A 60 -32.56 10.31 34.49
N GLN A 61 -33.20 10.74 33.40
CA GLN A 61 -32.95 10.19 32.08
C GLN A 61 -31.67 10.79 31.49
N ALA A 62 -30.62 9.98 31.41
CA ALA A 62 -29.34 10.37 30.81
C ALA A 62 -29.12 9.70 29.45
N THR A 63 -28.69 10.47 28.46
CA THR A 63 -28.28 9.91 27.16
C THR A 63 -26.80 9.55 27.21
N ILE A 64 -26.50 8.27 26.95
CA ILE A 64 -25.12 7.80 26.79
C ILE A 64 -24.80 7.83 25.29
N ALA A 65 -23.77 8.58 24.90
CA ALA A 65 -23.38 8.73 23.51
C ALA A 65 -21.92 8.31 23.31
N TRP A 66 -21.63 7.68 22.18
CA TRP A 66 -20.28 7.25 21.81
C TRP A 66 -20.05 7.40 20.30
N LYS A 67 -18.78 7.48 19.93
CA LYS A 67 -18.31 7.37 18.55
C LYS A 67 -17.39 6.16 18.42
N TYR A 68 -17.42 5.53 17.26
CA TYR A 68 -16.51 4.45 16.94
C TYR A 68 -15.90 4.62 15.54
N SER A 69 -14.80 3.93 15.30
CA SER A 69 -14.17 3.87 13.98
C SER A 69 -13.45 2.53 13.79
N GLY A 70 -13.30 2.11 12.53
CA GLY A 70 -12.77 0.78 12.20
C GLY A 70 -13.83 -0.31 12.32
N GLU A 71 -13.44 -1.57 12.09
CA GLU A 71 -14.32 -2.71 12.29
C GLU A 71 -14.41 -3.02 13.79
N ILE A 72 -15.55 -2.66 14.38
CA ILE A 72 -15.96 -3.13 15.69
C ILE A 72 -17.03 -4.20 15.48
N GLY A 73 -16.98 -5.27 16.27
CA GLY A 73 -18.00 -6.33 16.22
C GLY A 73 -19.41 -5.82 16.57
N GLY A 74 -20.39 -6.73 16.63
CA GLY A 74 -21.79 -6.37 16.82
C GLY A 74 -22.23 -6.02 18.25
N LEU A 75 -21.35 -6.13 19.25
CA LEU A 75 -21.72 -5.97 20.66
C LEU A 75 -20.93 -4.85 21.33
N LEU A 76 -21.66 -3.97 22.04
CA LEU A 76 -21.11 -2.94 22.91
C LEU A 76 -21.61 -3.17 24.33
N TYR A 77 -20.68 -3.34 25.27
CA TYR A 77 -20.97 -3.48 26.69
C TYR A 77 -20.66 -2.17 27.43
N ILE A 78 -21.66 -1.58 28.06
CA ILE A 78 -21.52 -0.36 28.86
C ILE A 78 -21.82 -0.71 30.31
N ARG A 79 -20.84 -0.47 31.18
CA ARG A 79 -20.99 -0.63 32.63
C ARG A 79 -21.01 0.74 33.30
N LEU A 80 -22.09 1.01 34.02
CA LEU A 80 -22.17 2.16 34.92
C LEU A 80 -21.54 1.77 36.27
N ILE A 81 -20.69 2.65 36.78
CA ILE A 81 -20.09 2.51 38.11
C ILE A 81 -20.73 3.55 39.03
N HIS A 82 -21.06 3.12 40.25
CA HIS A 82 -21.58 3.98 41.32
C HIS A 82 -20.49 4.20 42.35
#